data_AF-A0A941UM66-F1
#
_entry.id   AF-A0A941UM66-F1
#
_cell.length_a   1.000
_cell.length_b   1.000
_cell.length_c   1.000
_cell.angle_alpha   90.00
_cell.angle_beta   90.00
_cell.angle_gamma   90.00
#
_symmetry.space_group_name_H-M   'P 1'
#
loop_
_entity.id
_entity.type
_entity.pdbx_description
1 polymer ?
#
loop_
_entity_poly.entity_id
_entity_poly.type
_entity_poly.pdbx_seq_one_letter_code
_entity_poly.pdbx_strand_id
1 'polypeptide(L)' 'MLRGLIEKHFRYTGSFRAREVLHDWPNKRTRFVKVFPHEYRRALKELHQAQRTAEPKKLAA' A
#
# COMPACT_ATOMS: atom_id res chain seq x y z
N MET A 1 -4.64 4.58 -2.91
CA MET A 1 -3.35 4.77 -2.21
C MET A 1 -2.19 4.59 -3.21
N LEU A 2 -1.53 5.70 -3.56
CA LEU A 2 -0.25 5.91 -4.27
C LEU A 2 -0.28 7.38 -4.71
N ARG A 3 -1.29 7.74 -5.53
CA ARG A 3 -1.62 9.12 -5.90
C ARG A 3 -1.68 10.05 -4.68
N GLY A 4 -2.44 9.68 -3.65
CA GLY A 4 -2.53 10.48 -2.42
C GLY A 4 -1.21 10.64 -1.65
N LEU A 5 -0.26 9.71 -1.77
CA LEU A 5 1.07 9.88 -1.19
C LEU A 5 1.89 10.89 -2.00
N ILE A 6 1.76 10.85 -3.33
CA ILE A 6 2.42 11.81 -4.23
C ILE A 6 1.83 13.22 -4.04
N GLU A 7 0.52 13.34 -3.83
CA GLU A 7 -0.16 14.61 -3.52
C GLU A 7 0.31 15.19 -2.19
N LYS A 8 0.42 14.36 -1.14
CA LYS A 8 1.01 14.77 0.15
C LYS A 8 2.45 15.22 -0.02
N HIS A 9 3.25 14.44 -0.76
CA HIS A 9 4.63 14.80 -1.03
C HIS A 9 4.73 16.15 -1.75
N PHE A 10 3.94 16.40 -2.80
CA PHE A 10 3.89 17.70 -3.46
C PHE A 10 3.51 18.83 -2.49
N ARG A 11 2.48 18.61 -1.66
CA ARG A 11 2.04 19.59 -0.66
C ARG A 11 3.13 19.95 0.34
N TYR A 12 3.92 18.98 0.79
CA TYR A 12 4.94 19.20 1.82
C TYR A 12 6.29 19.67 1.27
N THR A 13 6.62 19.38 0.01
CA THR A 13 7.96 19.67 -0.54
C THR A 13 7.97 20.63 -1.73
N GLY A 14 6.81 20.91 -2.34
CA GLY A 14 6.73 21.69 -3.58
C GLY A 14 7.37 21.00 -4.80
N SER A 15 7.61 19.69 -4.74
CA SER A 15 8.32 18.94 -5.79
C SER A 15 7.69 19.10 -7.18
N PHE A 16 8.42 19.75 -8.09
CA PHE A 16 8.01 19.91 -9.49
C PHE A 16 7.79 18.56 -10.17
N ARG A 17 8.60 17.55 -9.84
CA ARG A 17 8.46 16.19 -10.37
C ARG A 17 7.14 15.56 -9.93
N ALA A 18 6.75 15.75 -8.67
CA ALA A 18 5.45 15.28 -8.18
C ALA A 18 4.30 15.99 -8.91
N ARG A 19 4.43 17.30 -9.18
CA ARG A 19 3.47 18.05 -9.99
C ARG A 19 3.32 17.48 -11.40
N GLU A 20 4.43 17.20 -12.09
CA GLU A 20 4.42 16.58 -13.42
C GLU A 20 3.77 15.19 -13.43
N VAL A 21 4.05 14.38 -12.40
CA VAL A 21 3.45 13.05 -12.24
C VAL A 21 1.93 13.15 -12.03
N LEU A 22 1.47 14.14 -11.25
CA LEU A 22 0.05 14.35 -10.96
C LEU A 22 -0.70 14.99 -12.15
N HIS A 23 -0.03 15.83 -12.93
CA HIS A 23 -0.60 16.47 -14.12
C HIS A 23 -1.02 15.44 -15.18
N ASP A 24 -0.13 14.49 -15.50
CA ASP A 24 -0.40 13.41 -16.45
C ASP A 24 -0.49 12.05 -15.75
N TRP A 25 -1.33 11.99 -14.71
CA TRP A 25 -1.47 10.80 -13.88
C TRP A 25 -1.82 9.51 -14.67
N PRO A 26 -2.74 9.51 -15.66
CA PRO A 26 -3.10 8.30 -16.39
C PRO A 26 -1.93 7.65 -17.12
N ASN A 27 -1.02 8.44 -17.69
CA ASN A 27 0.15 7.90 -18.39
C ASN A 27 1.31 7.62 -17.44
N LYS A 28 1.52 8.45 -16.41
CA LYS A 28 2.65 8.29 -15.49
C LYS A 28 2.45 7.10 -14.55
N ARG A 29 1.22 6.78 -14.15
CA ARG A 29 0.92 5.65 -13.25
C ARG A 29 1.37 4.30 -13.81
N THR A 30 1.42 4.13 -15.13
CA THR A 30 1.74 2.85 -15.79
C THR A 30 3.21 2.47 -15.59
N ARG A 31 4.07 3.44 -15.26
CA ARG A 31 5.50 3.25 -15.05
C ARG A 31 5.86 2.87 -13.62
N PHE A 32 4.90 2.85 -12.70
CA PHE A 32 5.16 2.46 -11.31
C PHE A 32 5.08 0.95 -11.13
N VAL A 33 6.13 0.38 -10.55
CA VAL A 33 6.19 -1.04 -10.20
C VAL A 33 5.72 -1.23 -8.76
N LYS A 34 4.69 -2.07 -8.58
CA LYS A 34 4.22 -2.47 -7.25
C LYS A 34 5.12 -3.60 -6.72
N VAL A 35 6.11 -3.25 -5.92
CA VAL A 35 7.02 -4.22 -5.30
C VAL A 35 6.44 -4.75 -4.00
N PHE A 36 6.31 -6.08 -3.89
CA PHE A 36 5.92 -6.78 -2.66
C PHE A 36 7.00 -7.78 -2.29
N PRO A 37 7.79 -7.52 -1.23
CA PRO A 37 8.83 -8.44 -0.79
C PRO A 37 8.26 -9.82 -0.42
N HIS A 38 9.01 -10.88 -0.71
CA HIS A 38 8.61 -12.27 -0.43
C HIS A 38 8.44 -12.50 1.07
N GLU A 39 9.41 -12.06 1.87
CA GLU A 39 9.36 -12.17 3.32
C GLU A 39 8.20 -11.37 3.92
N TYR A 40 7.89 -10.20 3.38
CA TYR A 40 6.74 -9.42 3.83
C TYR A 40 5.42 -10.15 3.58
N ARG A 41 5.29 -10.83 2.43
CA ARG A 41 4.13 -11.66 2.12
C ARG A 41 4.00 -12.85 3.08
N ARG A 42 5.14 -13.45 3.47
CA ARG A 42 5.17 -14.54 4.44
C ARG A 42 4.75 -14.06 5.83
N ALA A 43 5.34 -12.97 6.33
CA ALA A 43 4.98 -12.38 7.61
C ALA A 43 3.50 -12.00 7.68
N LEU A 44 2.92 -11.44 6.61
CA LEU A 44 1.49 -11.15 6.53
C LEU A 44 0.62 -12.42 6.61
N LYS A 45 1.05 -13.53 5.99
CA LYS A 45 0.33 -14.81 6.07
C LYS A 45 0.41 -15.38 7.49
N GLU A 46 1.57 -15.33 8.13
CA GLU A 46 1.76 -15.80 9.50
C GLU A 46 0.93 -14.97 10.50
N LEU A 47 0.91 -13.64 10.35
CA LEU A 47 0.06 -12.76 11.16
C LEU A 47 -1.44 -13.08 10.98
N HIS A 48 -1.90 -13.28 9.75
CA HIS A 48 -3.30 -13.67 9.52
C HIS A 48 -3.63 -15.07 10.05
N GLN A 49 -2.69 -16.01 9.99
CA GLN A 49 -2.87 -17.34 10.56
C GLN A 49 -2.93 -17.25 12.09
N ALA A 50 -2.02 -16.52 12.72
CA ALA A 50 -2.02 -16.29 14.17
C ALA A 50 -3.33 -15.63 14.63
N GLN A 51 -3.84 -14.64 13.89
CA GLN A 51 -5.14 -14.03 14.18
C GLN A 51 -6.31 -15.00 14.05
N ARG A 52 -6.30 -15.90 13.07
CA ARG A 52 -7.34 -16.94 12.91
C ARG A 52 -7.29 -18.01 14.00
N THR A 53 -6.10 -18.40 14.46
CA THR A 53 -5.96 -19.37 15.55
C THR A 53 -6.29 -18.75 16.91
N ALA A 54 -6.18 -17.42 17.04
CA ALA A 54 -6.51 -16.66 18.24
C ALA A 54 -7.99 -16.25 18.34
N GLU A 55 -8.83 -16.51 17.33
CA GLU A 55 -10.28 -16.43 17.52
C GLU A 55 -10.76 -17.68 18.26
N PRO A 56 -11.15 -17.60 19.55
CA PRO A 56 -11.77 -18.73 20.19
C PRO A 56 -13.11 -18.94 19.49
N LYS A 57 -13.35 -20.18 19.06
CA LYS A 57 -14.64 -20.79 18.70
C LYS A 57 -15.81 -20.07 19.40
N LYS A 58 -16.31 -18.97 18.82
CA LYS A 58 -17.49 -18.30 19.35
C LYS A 58 -18.69 -19.16 18.96
N LEU A 59 -19.24 -19.78 20.00
CA LEU A 59 -20.59 -20.30 20.12
C LEU A 59 -20.87 -21.63 19.40
N ALA A 60 -20.48 -22.73 20.07
CA ALA A 60 -21.40 -23.84 20.21
C ALA A 60 -22.17 -23.61 21.52
N ALA A 61 -23.40 -23.09 21.40
CA ALA A 61 -24.46 -23.16 22.41
C ALA A 61 -25.80 -23.07 21.68
#